data_AF-A0A1I1E5Q1-F1
#
_entry.id   AF-A0A1I1E5Q1-F1
#
_cell.length_a   1.000
_cell.length_b   1.000
_cell.length_c   1.000
_cell.angle_alpha   90.00
_cell.angle_beta   90.00
_cell.angle_gamma   90.00
#
_symmetry.space_group_name_H-M   'P 1'
#
loop_
_entity.id
_entity.type
_entity.pdbx_description
1 polymer ?
#
loop_
_entity_poly.entity_id
_entity_poly.type
_entity_poly.pdbx_seq_one_letter_code
_entity_poly.pdbx_strand_id
1 'polypeptide(L)'
;MAIEITLNVSTDRLKVQKGYIDTDINNMRNDIMQLTNKINDTSGYWNGEAGNKQRADYTDKLGKITSMLDRLGTYPDRIMTMAGIYDAGEEMAETISSMLSPDAQLFG
;
A
#
# COMPACT_ATOMS: atom_id res chain seq x y z
N MET A 1 17.92 13.01 -20.16
CA MET A 1 17.86 14.06 -19.13
C MET A 1 17.37 13.42 -17.85
N ALA A 2 18.25 13.18 -16.88
CA ALA A 2 17.86 12.75 -15.55
C ALA A 2 17.28 13.97 -14.82
N ILE A 3 16.08 13.84 -14.26
CA ILE A 3 15.53 14.86 -13.38
C ILE A 3 16.23 14.67 -12.03
N GLU A 4 17.14 15.57 -11.67
CA GLU A 4 17.68 15.65 -10.31
C GLU A 4 16.57 16.15 -9.38
N ILE A 5 15.83 15.23 -8.76
CA ILE A 5 14.89 15.55 -7.69
C ILE A 5 15.70 15.60 -6.39
N THR A 6 16.07 16.80 -5.96
CA THR A 6 16.63 17.01 -4.61
C THR A 6 15.50 16.89 -3.58
N LEU A 7 15.30 15.68 -3.06
CA LEU A 7 14.39 15.47 -1.93
C LEU A 7 15.00 16.09 -0.66
N ASN A 8 14.35 17.14 -0.13
CA ASN A 8 14.72 17.76 1.15
C ASN A 8 14.42 16.89 2.38
N VAL A 9 14.05 15.62 2.19
CA VAL A 9 13.69 14.67 3.25
C VAL A 9 14.63 13.48 3.18
N SER A 10 15.12 13.03 4.34
CA SER A 10 16.00 11.88 4.39
C SER A 10 15.26 10.60 3.98
N THR A 11 15.99 9.70 3.32
CA THR A 11 15.53 8.35 2.94
C THR A 11 14.90 7.60 4.11
N ASP A 12 15.45 7.71 5.31
CA ASP A 12 14.91 7.06 6.51
C ASP A 12 13.52 7.60 6.89
N ARG A 13 13.32 8.92 6.77
CA ARG A 13 12.00 9.53 7.02
C ARG A 13 10.97 9.09 5.99
N LEU A 14 11.38 8.92 4.73
CA LEU A 14 10.50 8.40 3.68
C LEU A 14 10.08 6.95 3.95
N LYS A 15 11.01 6.11 4.41
CA LYS A 15 10.74 4.71 4.80
C LYS A 15 9.77 4.62 5.97
N VAL A 16 10.00 5.41 7.02
CA VAL A 16 9.11 5.46 8.18
C VAL A 16 7.72 5.94 7.76
N GLN A 17 7.64 7.01 6.97
CA GLN A 17 6.37 7.56 6.54
C GLN A 17 5.58 6.61 5.64
N LYS A 18 6.27 5.87 4.75
CA LYS A 18 5.63 4.78 3.99
C LYS A 18 4.98 3.76 4.91
N GLY A 19 5.71 3.28 5.92
CA GLY A 19 5.17 2.30 6.88
C GLY A 19 3.89 2.77 7.58
N TYR A 20 3.82 4.06 7.93
CA TYR A 20 2.59 4.65 8.48
C TYR A 20 1.46 4.68 7.45
N ILE A 21 1.73 5.11 6.22
CA ILE A 21 0.70 5.15 5.16
C ILE A 21 0.18 3.75 4.85
N ASP A 22 1.06 2.75 4.76
CA ASP A 22 0.66 1.36 4.50
C ASP A 22 -0.23 0.82 5.64
N THR A 23 0.12 1.15 6.89
CA THR A 23 -0.67 0.82 8.07
C THR A 23 -2.06 1.47 8.02
N ASP A 24 -2.12 2.77 7.72
CA ASP A 24 -3.37 3.52 7.64
C ASP A 24 -4.28 2.99 6.53
N ILE A 25 -3.73 2.65 5.37
CA ILE A 25 -4.48 2.04 4.26
C ILE A 25 -5.05 0.69 4.66
N ASN A 26 -4.28 -0.15 5.36
CA ASN A 26 -4.76 -1.43 5.84
C ASN A 26 -5.87 -1.26 6.89
N ASN A 27 -5.73 -0.29 7.79
CA ASN A 27 -6.78 0.04 8.76
C ASN A 27 -8.06 0.49 8.05
N MET A 28 -7.96 1.38 7.06
CA MET A 28 -9.11 1.82 6.27
C MET A 28 -9.81 0.65 5.55
N ARG A 29 -9.05 -0.29 4.98
CA ARG A 29 -9.61 -1.51 4.37
C ARG A 29 -10.36 -2.36 5.39
N ASN A 30 -9.81 -2.54 6.59
CA ASN A 30 -10.46 -3.29 7.67
C ASN A 30 -11.74 -2.62 8.15
N ASP A 31 -11.75 -1.29 8.31
CA ASP A 31 -12.93 -0.54 8.73
C ASP A 31 -14.05 -0.63 7.68
N ILE A 32 -13.70 -0.59 6.40
CA ILE A 32 -14.63 -0.77 5.29
C ILE A 32 -15.23 -2.18 5.30
N MET A 33 -14.41 -3.22 5.53
CA MET A 33 -14.92 -4.59 5.66
C MET A 33 -15.89 -4.72 6.82
N GLN A 34 -15.56 -4.14 7.99
CA GLN A 34 -16.45 -4.13 9.14
C GLN A 34 -17.76 -3.40 8.85
N LEU A 35 -17.70 -2.25 8.18
CA LEU A 35 -18.89 -1.49 7.77
C LEU A 35 -19.75 -2.29 6.79
N THR A 36 -19.11 -2.96 5.81
CA THR A 36 -19.80 -3.82 4.84
C THR A 36 -20.56 -4.94 5.54
N ASN A 37 -19.92 -5.61 6.50
CA ASN A 37 -20.55 -6.67 7.28
C ASN A 37 -21.78 -6.14 8.04
N LYS A 38 -21.62 -5.03 8.78
CA LYS A 38 -22.74 -4.41 9.51
C LYS A 38 -23.90 -4.01 8.59
N ILE A 39 -23.60 -3.51 7.38
CA ILE A 39 -24.64 -3.16 6.41
C ILE A 39 -25.35 -4.41 5.88
N ASN A 40 -24.62 -5.50 5.64
CA ASN A 40 -25.22 -6.77 5.23
C ASN A 40 -26.11 -7.37 6.34
N ASP A 41 -25.69 -7.26 7.60
CA ASP A 41 -26.47 -7.72 8.75
C ASP A 41 -27.82 -6.98 8.89
N THR A 42 -27.91 -5.75 8.35
CA THR A 42 -29.19 -5.02 8.33
C THR A 42 -30.29 -5.74 7.55
N SER A 43 -29.94 -6.66 6.66
CA SER A 43 -30.92 -7.47 5.92
C SER A 43 -31.83 -8.30 6.83
N GLY A 44 -31.38 -8.65 8.04
CA GLY A 44 -32.19 -9.44 8.98
C GLY A 44 -33.39 -8.68 9.56
N TYR A 45 -33.30 -7.36 9.69
CA TYR A 45 -34.34 -6.54 10.35
C TYR A 45 -34.87 -5.40 9.47
N TRP A 46 -34.13 -5.01 8.43
CA TRP A 46 -34.55 -3.99 7.47
C TRP A 46 -34.85 -4.61 6.11
N ASN A 47 -36.07 -5.17 6.07
CA ASN A 47 -36.66 -5.86 4.93
C ASN A 47 -37.46 -4.89 4.05
N GLY A 48 -37.44 -5.13 2.74
CA GLY A 48 -38.20 -4.35 1.75
C GLY A 48 -37.33 -3.51 0.81
N GLU A 49 -38.01 -2.84 -0.12
CA GLU A 49 -37.38 -2.16 -1.26
C GLU A 49 -36.40 -1.06 -0.84
N ALA A 50 -36.74 -0.28 0.19
CA ALA A 50 -35.86 0.77 0.71
C ALA A 50 -34.54 0.21 1.28
N GLY A 51 -34.61 -0.89 2.04
CA GLY A 51 -33.41 -1.54 2.59
C GLY A 51 -32.55 -2.17 1.50
N ASN A 52 -33.19 -2.81 0.52
CA ASN A 52 -32.49 -3.37 -0.65
C ASN A 52 -31.80 -2.28 -1.46
N LYS A 53 -32.49 -1.16 -1.70
CA LYS A 53 -31.93 0.00 -2.40
C LYS A 53 -30.73 0.57 -1.66
N GLN A 54 -30.82 0.77 -0.35
CA GLN A 54 -29.71 1.35 0.42
C GLN A 54 -28.47 0.44 0.40
N ARG A 55 -28.64 -0.89 0.49
CA ARG A 55 -27.54 -1.85 0.36
C ARG A 55 -26.91 -1.83 -1.04
N ALA A 56 -27.74 -1.73 -2.09
CA ALA A 56 -27.23 -1.59 -3.46
C ALA A 56 -26.45 -0.28 -3.64
N ASP A 57 -27.00 0.86 -3.20
CA ASP A 57 -26.37 2.17 -3.26
C ASP A 57 -25.04 2.20 -2.46
N TYR A 58 -24.95 1.43 -1.36
CA TYR A 58 -23.70 1.26 -0.60
C TYR A 58 -22.65 0.47 -1.40
N THR A 59 -23.01 -0.67 -1.99
CA THR A 59 -22.10 -1.49 -2.81
C THR A 59 -21.52 -0.70 -3.98
N ASP A 60 -22.32 0.15 -4.62
CA ASP A 60 -21.84 1.03 -5.69
C ASP A 60 -20.79 2.04 -5.21
N LYS A 61 -20.96 2.56 -3.99
CA LYS A 61 -19.99 3.48 -3.37
C LYS A 61 -18.73 2.74 -2.92
N LEU A 62 -18.88 1.50 -2.44
CA LEU A 62 -17.77 0.65 -2.00
C LEU A 62 -16.73 0.50 -3.11
N GLY A 63 -17.16 0.23 -4.34
CA GLY A 63 -16.23 0.11 -5.49
C GLY A 63 -15.38 1.36 -5.71
N LYS A 64 -15.96 2.56 -5.55
CA LYS A 64 -15.22 3.83 -5.66
C LYS A 64 -14.19 3.99 -4.55
N ILE A 65 -14.57 3.66 -3.32
CA ILE A 65 -13.70 3.78 -2.15
C ILE A 65 -12.51 2.81 -2.27
N THR A 66 -12.77 1.55 -2.65
CA THR A 66 -11.71 0.55 -2.85
C THR A 66 -10.71 1.01 -3.91
N SER A 67 -11.19 1.50 -5.05
CA SER A 67 -10.32 2.03 -6.12
C SER A 67 -9.48 3.23 -5.66
N MET A 68 -10.04 4.12 -4.84
CA MET A 68 -9.29 5.24 -4.26
C MET A 68 -8.19 4.76 -3.31
N LEU A 69 -8.47 3.77 -2.46
CA LEU A 69 -7.48 3.18 -1.54
C LEU A 69 -6.37 2.47 -2.28
N ASP A 70 -6.69 1.71 -3.34
CA ASP A 70 -5.68 1.05 -4.16
C ASP A 70 -4.75 2.06 -4.82
N ARG A 71 -5.33 3.14 -5.38
CA ARG A 71 -4.53 4.23 -5.95
C ARG A 71 -3.66 4.92 -4.91
N LEU A 72 -4.19 5.19 -3.71
CA LEU A 72 -3.44 5.79 -2.61
C LEU A 72 -2.25 4.89 -2.20
N GLY A 73 -2.45 3.57 -2.18
CA GLY A 73 -1.41 2.59 -1.90
C GLY A 73 -0.24 2.60 -2.88
N THR A 74 -0.44 3.08 -4.11
CA THR A 74 0.66 3.18 -5.08
C THR A 74 1.59 4.37 -4.85
N TYR A 75 1.16 5.39 -4.12
CA TYR A 75 1.91 6.64 -4.02
C TYR A 75 3.19 6.52 -3.16
N PRO A 76 3.18 5.84 -2.01
CA PRO A 76 4.41 5.62 -1.24
C PRO A 76 5.50 4.92 -2.06
N ASP A 77 5.16 3.87 -2.80
CA ASP A 77 6.10 3.13 -3.65
C ASP A 77 6.70 4.03 -4.73
N ARG A 78 5.85 4.80 -5.42
CA ARG A 78 6.31 5.72 -6.47
C ARG A 78 7.24 6.79 -5.92
N ILE A 79 6.96 7.32 -4.73
CA ILE A 79 7.83 8.30 -4.07
C ILE A 79 9.18 7.68 -3.72
N MET A 80 9.19 6.42 -3.25
CA MET A 80 10.45 5.72 -2.96
C MET A 80 11.29 5.44 -4.20
N THR A 81 10.65 5.03 -5.30
CA THR A 81 11.34 4.87 -6.59
C THR A 81 11.90 6.20 -7.08
N MET A 82 11.12 7.29 -7.03
CA MET A 82 11.61 8.63 -7.41
C MET A 82 12.75 9.14 -6.53
N ALA A 83 12.81 8.68 -5.27
CA ALA A 83 13.89 8.99 -4.35
C ALA A 83 15.17 8.16 -4.59
N GLY A 84 15.19 7.27 -5.59
CA GLY A 84 16.34 6.40 -5.89
C GLY A 84 16.64 5.37 -4.79
N ILE A 85 15.71 5.16 -3.84
CA ILE A 85 15.93 4.31 -2.67
C ILE A 85 16.06 2.84 -3.07
N TYR A 86 15.27 2.41 -4.06
CA TYR A 86 15.30 1.03 -4.55
C TYR A 86 16.56 0.78 -5.38
N ASP A 87 16.90 1.67 -6.31
CA ASP A 87 18.11 1.56 -7.14
C ASP A 87 19.38 1.49 -6.27
N ALA A 88 19.50 2.37 -5.27
CA ALA A 88 20.63 2.35 -4.33
C ALA A 88 20.64 1.10 -3.42
N GLY A 89 19.45 0.58 -3.07
CA GLY A 89 19.32 -0.65 -2.28
C GLY A 89 19.75 -1.90 -3.05
N GLU A 90 19.39 -1.97 -4.34
CA GLU A 90 19.75 -3.07 -5.23
C GLU A 90 21.25 -3.11 -5.50
N GLU A 91 21.88 -1.97 -5.80
CA GLU A 91 23.34 -1.88 -6.00
C GLU A 91 24.11 -2.33 -4.75
N MET A 92 23.63 -1.96 -3.57
CA MET A 92 24.23 -2.37 -2.30
C MET A 92 24.05 -3.87 -2.04
N ALA A 93 22.89 -4.43 -2.38
CA ALA A 93 22.61 -5.86 -2.26
C ALA A 93 23.46 -6.70 -3.24
N GLU A 94 23.64 -6.25 -4.47
CA GLU A 94 24.55 -6.87 -5.45
C GLU A 94 26.00 -6.82 -4.99
N THR A 95 26.42 -5.69 -4.43
CA THR A 95 27.76 -5.54 -3.83
C THR A 95 27.96 -6.51 -2.67
N ILE A 96 27.01 -6.62 -1.75
CA ILE A 96 27.09 -7.58 -0.63
C ILE A 96 27.08 -9.02 -1.15
N SER A 97 26.22 -9.33 -2.13
CA SER A 97 26.16 -10.66 -2.76
C SER A 97 27.50 -11.04 -3.42
N SER A 98 28.11 -10.13 -4.17
CA SER A 98 29.42 -10.32 -4.79
C SER A 98 30.58 -10.38 -3.78
N MET A 99 30.41 -9.83 -2.58
CA MET A 99 31.35 -9.95 -1.46
C MET A 99 31.18 -11.26 -0.65
N LEU A 100 29.99 -11.88 -0.67
CA LEU A 100 29.70 -13.16 -0.01
C LEU A 100 29.98 -14.38 -0.92
N SER A 101 29.85 -14.20 -2.23
CA SER A 101 30.18 -15.20 -3.25
C SER A 101 31.62 -15.76 -3.22
N PRO A 102 32.67 -14.98 -2.86
CA PRO A 102 34.05 -15.46 -2.84
C PRO A 102 34.30 -16.51 -1.74
N ASP A 103 33.64 -16.42 -0.59
CA ASP A 103 33.80 -17.36 0.53
C ASP A 103 33.11 -18.72 0.27
N ALA A 104 32.10 -18.75 -0.60
CA ALA A 104 31.40 -19.98 -0.97
C ALA A 104 32.22 -20.91 -1.90
N GLN A 105 33.33 -20.42 -2.47
CA GLN A 105 34.18 -21.19 -3.39
C GLN A 105 35.37 -21.88 -2.69
N LEU A 106 35.60 -21.62 -1.39
CA LEU A 106 36.72 -22.17 -0.62
C LEU A 106 36.39 -23.48 0.15
N PHE A 107 35.17 -23.99 0.04
CA PHE A 107 34.72 -25.25 0.66
C PHE A 107 34.27 -26.32 -0.37
N GLY A 108 34.77 -26.25 -1.60
CA GLY A 108 34.56 -27.24 -2.67
C GLY A 108 35.70 -28.26 -2.77
#